data_AF-A0A399YP04-F1
#
_entry.id   AF-A0A399YP04-F1
#
_cell.length_a   1.000
_cell.length_b   1.000
_cell.length_c   1.000
_cell.angle_alpha   90.00
_cell.angle_beta   90.00
_cell.angle_gamma   90.00
#
_symmetry.space_group_name_H-M   'P 1'
#
loop_
_entity.id
_entity.type
_entity.pdbx_description
1 polymer ?
#
loop_
_entity_poly.entity_id
_entity_poly.type
_entity_poly.pdbx_seq_one_letter_code
_entity_poly.pdbx_strand_id
1 'polypeptide(L)'
;MSGYEPDALQKQCLRTWRGTAGNELEEVLHATLGLAGEAGETADLIKKWAFKPGSGVCRVDVLDELSDVLYYVAVLAHLWEFSIEDMAEHLRDKLADGHGWTAANDEEGCSRPFRAGA
;
A
#
# COMPACT_ATOMS: atom_id res chain seq x y z
N MET A 1 7.12 -22.28 15.45
CA MET A 1 6.58 -21.30 14.49
C MET A 1 5.14 -21.10 14.93
N SER A 2 4.87 -19.97 15.58
CA SER A 2 3.55 -19.66 16.15
C SER A 2 2.49 -19.72 15.06
N GLY A 3 1.29 -20.19 15.40
CA GLY A 3 0.18 -20.40 14.48
C GLY A 3 -0.27 -19.08 13.85
N TYR A 4 0.22 -18.80 12.65
CA TYR A 4 -0.28 -17.73 11.81
C TYR A 4 -1.78 -17.92 11.60
N GLU A 5 -2.53 -16.84 11.81
CA GLU A 5 -3.96 -16.77 11.54
C GLU A 5 -4.23 -15.47 10.80
N PRO A 6 -4.93 -15.50 9.65
CA PRO A 6 -5.23 -14.27 8.92
C PRO A 6 -6.14 -13.36 9.74
N ASP A 7 -5.85 -12.07 9.73
CA ASP A 7 -6.68 -11.08 10.42
C ASP A 7 -8.04 -10.87 9.71
N ALA A 8 -8.89 -10.02 10.29
CA ALA A 8 -10.23 -9.78 9.75
C ALA A 8 -10.20 -9.18 8.34
N LEU A 9 -9.24 -8.31 8.02
CA LEU A 9 -9.11 -7.69 6.70
C LEU A 9 -8.60 -8.72 5.69
N GLN A 10 -7.55 -9.46 6.02
CA GLN A 10 -7.04 -10.56 5.19
C GLN A 10 -8.14 -11.58 4.90
N LYS A 11 -8.92 -11.99 5.90
CA LYS A 11 -10.10 -12.86 5.72
C LYS A 11 -11.13 -12.28 4.76
N GLN A 12 -11.28 -10.95 4.68
CA GLN A 12 -12.17 -10.32 3.71
C GLN A 12 -11.60 -10.38 2.29
N CYS A 13 -10.33 -10.03 2.11
CA CYS A 13 -9.64 -10.10 0.82
C CYS A 13 -9.62 -11.53 0.25
N LEU A 14 -9.32 -12.51 1.11
CA LEU A 14 -9.22 -13.92 0.70
C LEU A 14 -10.55 -14.53 0.23
N ARG A 15 -11.70 -13.93 0.54
CA ARG A 15 -12.99 -14.38 -0.04
C ARG A 15 -13.11 -14.10 -1.54
N THR A 16 -12.42 -13.09 -2.04
CA THR A 16 -12.45 -12.70 -3.46
C THR A 16 -11.18 -13.11 -4.18
N TRP A 17 -10.11 -13.46 -3.45
CA TRP A 17 -8.89 -14.00 -4.01
C TRP A 17 -9.16 -15.30 -4.78
N ARG A 18 -8.79 -15.31 -6.06
CA ARG A 18 -8.85 -16.50 -6.92
C ARG A 18 -7.43 -16.99 -7.17
N GLY A 19 -6.89 -17.71 -6.19
CA GLY A 19 -5.61 -18.38 -6.32
C GLY A 19 -5.61 -19.46 -7.39
N THR A 20 -4.44 -19.76 -7.93
CA THR A 20 -4.18 -20.90 -8.80
C THR A 20 -3.95 -22.12 -7.93
N ALA A 21 -5.01 -22.93 -7.75
CA ALA A 21 -5.02 -24.07 -6.84
C ALA A 21 -3.76 -24.96 -7.00
N GLY A 22 -2.83 -24.83 -6.05
CA GLY A 22 -1.67 -25.71 -5.90
C GLY A 22 -0.36 -25.20 -6.48
N ASN A 23 -0.27 -23.96 -6.98
CA ASN A 23 1.00 -23.36 -7.41
C ASN A 23 1.32 -22.08 -6.64
N GLU A 24 2.08 -22.23 -5.54
CA GLU A 24 2.50 -21.13 -4.66
C GLU A 24 3.26 -20.02 -5.41
N LEU A 25 4.13 -20.38 -6.36
CA LEU A 25 4.89 -19.40 -7.12
C LEU A 25 3.97 -18.55 -8.01
N GLU A 26 2.99 -19.17 -8.67
CA GLU A 26 2.00 -18.44 -9.47
C GLU A 26 1.15 -17.51 -8.62
N GLU A 27 0.76 -17.92 -7.41
CA GLU A 27 0.00 -17.07 -6.49
C GLU A 27 0.82 -15.87 -6.01
N VAL A 28 2.09 -16.08 -5.63
CA VAL A 28 2.99 -15.00 -5.24
C VAL A 28 3.25 -14.06 -6.41
N LEU A 29 3.46 -14.57 -7.62
CA LEU A 29 3.63 -13.74 -8.82
C LEU A 29 2.37 -12.93 -9.12
N HIS A 30 1.20 -13.54 -9.06
CA HIS A 30 -0.08 -12.86 -9.28
C HIS A 30 -0.28 -11.73 -8.26
N ALA A 31 -0.07 -12.00 -6.96
CA ALA A 31 -0.24 -10.99 -5.91
C ALA A 31 0.80 -9.86 -6.04
N THR A 32 2.06 -10.19 -6.36
CA THR A 32 3.14 -9.20 -6.48
C THR A 32 2.95 -8.31 -7.71
N LEU A 33 2.55 -8.87 -8.85
CA LEU A 33 2.29 -8.08 -10.05
C LEU A 33 1.05 -7.21 -9.90
N GLY A 34 0.00 -7.71 -9.24
CA GLY A 34 -1.17 -6.91 -8.87
C GLY A 34 -0.81 -5.73 -7.99
N LEU A 35 -0.04 -5.96 -6.90
CA LEU A 35 0.47 -4.90 -6.03
C LEU A 35 1.19 -3.79 -6.82
N ALA A 36 2.08 -4.18 -7.73
CA ALA A 36 2.82 -3.23 -8.56
C ALA A 36 1.89 -2.47 -9.54
N GLY A 37 0.87 -3.13 -10.06
CA GLY A 37 -0.17 -2.54 -10.89
C GLY A 37 -0.90 -1.42 -10.17
N GLU A 38 -1.51 -1.71 -9.02
CA GLU A 38 -2.31 -0.73 -8.26
C GLU A 38 -1.46 0.43 -7.72
N ALA A 39 -0.20 0.17 -7.35
CA ALA A 39 0.74 1.23 -7.01
C ALA A 39 1.04 2.14 -8.22
N GLY A 40 1.10 1.55 -9.42
CA GLY A 40 1.23 2.26 -10.68
C GLY A 40 -0.01 3.09 -11.03
N GLU A 41 -1.21 2.57 -10.80
CA GLU A 41 -2.47 3.29 -11.00
C GLU A 41 -2.60 4.46 -10.02
N THR A 42 -2.26 4.25 -8.74
CA THR A 42 -2.12 5.32 -7.75
C THR A 42 -1.16 6.42 -8.25
N ALA A 43 0.02 6.03 -8.75
CA ALA A 43 1.00 6.99 -9.27
C ALA A 43 0.50 7.71 -10.54
N ASP A 44 -0.20 7.00 -11.43
CA ASP A 44 -0.77 7.57 -12.65
C ASP A 44 -1.89 8.58 -12.35
N LEU A 45 -2.73 8.30 -11.35
CA LEU A 45 -3.75 9.22 -10.84
C LEU A 45 -3.12 10.55 -10.39
N ILE A 46 -2.09 10.48 -9.54
CA ILE A 46 -1.37 11.67 -9.05
C ILE A 46 -0.62 12.38 -10.17
N LYS A 47 0.03 11.64 -11.09
CA LYS A 47 0.71 12.19 -12.26
C LYS A 47 -0.28 12.94 -13.17
N LYS A 48 -1.46 12.37 -13.44
CA LYS A 48 -2.51 13.02 -14.21
C LYS A 48 -2.88 14.34 -13.54
N TRP A 49 -3.18 14.32 -12.24
CA TRP A 49 -3.50 15.53 -11.49
C TRP A 49 -2.39 16.60 -11.55
N ALA A 50 -1.12 16.19 -11.47
CA ALA A 50 0.02 17.10 -11.49
C ALA A 50 0.30 17.73 -12.88
N PHE A 51 0.09 16.98 -13.97
CA PHE A 51 0.62 17.35 -15.29
C PHE A 51 -0.41 17.45 -16.41
N LYS A 52 -1.65 17.00 -16.20
CA LYS A 52 -2.71 17.09 -17.22
C LYS A 52 -3.58 18.32 -16.97
N PRO A 53 -3.54 19.35 -17.84
CA PRO A 53 -4.37 20.55 -17.67
C PRO A 53 -5.85 20.23 -17.58
N GLY A 54 -6.55 20.87 -16.64
CA GLY A 54 -7.98 20.66 -16.40
C GLY A 54 -8.34 19.33 -15.75
N SER A 55 -7.36 18.53 -15.31
CA SER A 55 -7.62 17.35 -14.50
C SER A 55 -7.78 17.71 -13.01
N GLY A 56 -8.57 16.91 -12.31
CA GLY A 56 -8.70 16.94 -10.87
C GLY A 56 -8.60 15.52 -10.34
N VAL A 57 -8.26 15.41 -9.06
CA VAL A 57 -8.35 14.16 -8.30
C VAL A 57 -9.24 14.44 -7.10
N CYS A 58 -10.14 13.52 -6.78
CA CYS A 58 -10.90 13.62 -5.54
C CYS A 58 -10.47 12.55 -4.55
N ARG A 59 -10.84 12.75 -3.28
CA ARG A 59 -10.44 11.88 -2.18
C ARG A 59 -10.88 10.43 -2.37
N VAL A 60 -12.02 10.20 -3.04
CA VAL A 60 -12.51 8.82 -3.26
C VAL A 60 -11.64 8.09 -4.27
N ASP A 61 -11.20 8.75 -5.35
CA ASP A 61 -10.30 8.14 -6.33
C ASP A 61 -9.00 7.66 -5.67
N VAL A 62 -8.36 8.50 -4.85
CA VAL A 62 -7.12 8.12 -4.14
C VAL A 62 -7.38 7.03 -3.10
N LEU A 63 -8.53 7.07 -2.44
CA LEU A 63 -8.91 6.04 -1.46
C LEU A 63 -9.08 4.68 -2.13
N ASP A 64 -9.70 4.64 -3.31
CA ASP A 64 -9.93 3.42 -4.07
C ASP A 64 -8.59 2.79 -4.48
N GLU A 65 -7.72 3.56 -5.15
CA GLU A 65 -6.40 3.06 -5.59
C GLU A 65 -5.52 2.56 -4.44
N LEU A 66 -5.49 3.29 -3.31
CA LEU A 66 -4.77 2.85 -2.12
C LEU A 66 -5.41 1.62 -1.45
N SER A 67 -6.72 1.45 -1.58
CA SER A 67 -7.42 0.27 -1.08
C SER A 67 -7.11 -0.96 -1.92
N ASP A 68 -6.94 -0.80 -3.23
CA ASP A 68 -6.51 -1.87 -4.14
C ASP A 68 -5.05 -2.27 -3.87
N VAL A 69 -4.17 -1.28 -3.60
CA VAL A 69 -2.81 -1.56 -3.07
C VAL A 69 -2.89 -2.38 -1.77
N LEU A 70 -3.71 -1.94 -0.80
CA LEU A 70 -3.88 -2.64 0.47
C LEU A 70 -4.42 -4.06 0.30
N TYR A 71 -5.31 -4.29 -0.66
CA TYR A 71 -5.82 -5.62 -0.98
C TYR A 71 -4.69 -6.58 -1.36
N TYR A 72 -3.80 -6.17 -2.27
CA TYR A 72 -2.69 -7.01 -2.68
C TYR A 72 -1.62 -7.15 -1.60
N VAL A 73 -1.39 -6.12 -0.77
CA VAL A 73 -0.55 -6.24 0.42
C VAL A 73 -1.11 -7.31 1.37
N ALA A 74 -2.42 -7.31 1.63
CA ALA A 74 -3.06 -8.27 2.53
C ALA A 74 -2.98 -9.71 2.00
N VAL A 75 -3.18 -9.91 0.70
CA VAL A 75 -3.02 -11.22 0.05
C VAL A 75 -1.57 -11.67 0.11
N LEU A 76 -0.62 -10.81 -0.25
CA LEU A 76 0.80 -11.17 -0.25
C LEU A 76 1.29 -11.49 1.18
N ALA A 77 0.90 -10.69 2.17
CA ALA A 77 1.17 -10.98 3.57
C ALA A 77 0.66 -12.37 3.98
N HIS A 78 -0.54 -12.75 3.52
CA HIS A 78 -1.09 -14.06 3.79
C HIS A 78 -0.29 -15.20 3.14
N LEU A 79 0.15 -15.04 1.90
CA LEU A 79 0.96 -16.04 1.20
C LEU A 79 2.33 -16.27 1.87
N TRP A 80 2.80 -15.31 2.67
CA TRP A 80 4.03 -15.39 3.45
C TRP A 80 3.80 -15.65 4.95
N GLU A 81 2.58 -16.01 5.33
CA GLU A 81 2.21 -16.40 6.69
C GLU A 81 2.44 -15.34 7.77
N PHE A 82 2.19 -14.07 7.45
CA PHE A 82 2.13 -12.99 8.45
C PHE A 82 0.86 -12.15 8.32
N SER A 83 0.38 -11.62 9.45
CA SER A 83 -0.79 -10.74 9.51
C SER A 83 -0.43 -9.28 9.21
N ILE A 84 -1.44 -8.43 8.97
CA ILE A 84 -1.20 -6.99 8.85
C ILE A 84 -0.68 -6.41 10.18
N GLU A 85 -1.10 -6.95 11.32
CA GLU A 85 -0.57 -6.51 12.62
C GLU A 85 0.90 -6.88 12.78
N ASP A 86 1.31 -8.09 12.40
CA ASP A 86 2.74 -8.49 12.42
C ASP A 86 3.59 -7.53 11.56
N MET A 87 3.08 -7.15 10.38
CA MET A 87 3.74 -6.19 9.49
C MET A 87 3.77 -4.77 10.10
N ALA A 88 2.71 -4.35 10.79
CA ALA A 88 2.65 -3.06 11.46
C ALA A 88 3.59 -3.00 12.67
N GLU A 89 3.68 -4.07 13.47
CA GLU A 89 4.66 -4.25 14.55
C GLU A 89 6.08 -4.13 14.01
N HIS A 90 6.39 -4.88 12.96
CA HIS A 90 7.70 -4.83 12.32
C HIS A 90 8.05 -3.43 11.78
N LEU A 91 7.07 -2.71 11.23
CA LEU A 91 7.26 -1.33 10.80
C LEU A 91 7.54 -0.38 11.98
N ARG A 92 6.83 -0.54 13.10
CA ARG A 92 7.04 0.28 14.32
C ARG A 92 8.47 0.12 14.84
N ASP A 93 8.97 -1.10 14.89
CA ASP A 93 10.35 -1.38 15.32
C ASP A 93 11.37 -0.71 14.39
N LYS A 94 11.20 -0.85 13.06
CA LYS A 94 12.08 -0.20 12.08
C LYS A 94 12.11 1.32 12.23
N LEU A 95 10.95 1.94 12.49
CA LEU A 95 10.86 3.39 12.66
C LEU A 95 11.49 3.85 13.98
N ALA A 96 11.37 3.07 15.05
CA ALA A 96 12.01 3.34 16.34
C ALA A 96 13.55 3.27 16.23
N ASP A 97 14.07 2.37 15.40
CA ASP A 97 15.51 2.21 15.14
C ASP A 97 16.10 3.29 14.21
N GLY A 98 15.31 4.28 13.80
CA GLY A 98 15.78 5.40 12.98
C GLY A 98 15.92 5.07 11.49
N HIS A 99 15.35 3.95 11.02
CA HIS A 99 15.24 3.66 9.59
C HIS A 99 14.14 4.46 8.87
N GLY A 100 13.50 5.40 9.59
CA GLY A 100 12.64 6.42 9.00
C GLY A 100 13.44 7.54 8.33
N TRP A 101 12.79 8.29 7.44
CA TRP A 101 13.35 9.53 6.91
C TRP A 101 13.46 10.57 8.04
N THR A 102 14.60 10.65 8.71
CA THR A 102 14.83 11.69 9.72
C THR A 102 15.15 13.00 9.03
N ALA A 103 14.22 13.95 9.09
CA ALA A 103 14.46 15.35 8.76
C ALA A 103 15.38 15.98 9.82
N ALA A 104 16.64 15.56 9.88
CA ALA A 104 17.69 16.18 10.66
C ALA A 104 18.67 16.86 9.71
N ASN A 105 18.16 17.92 9.06
CA ASN A 105 18.84 19.13 8.59
C ASN A 105 17.87 19.84 7.66
N ASP A 106 16.86 20.51 8.22
CA ASP A 106 16.18 21.64 7.60
C ASP A 106 15.42 22.34 8.72
N GLU A 107 16.15 23.19 9.45
CA GLU A 107 15.54 24.26 10.22
C GLU A 107 14.76 25.13 9.23
N GLU A 108 13.43 25.11 9.29
CA GLU A 108 12.59 26.32 9.41
C GLU A 108 11.08 25.98 9.34
N GLY A 109 10.43 26.15 10.49
CA GLY A 109 9.17 26.89 10.63
C GLY A 109 8.01 26.64 9.66
N CYS A 110 6.97 25.98 10.18
CA CYS A 110 5.61 25.97 9.66
C CYS A 110 5.10 27.35 9.16
N SER A 111 4.70 27.45 7.87
CA SER A 111 3.55 28.28 7.46
C SER A 111 3.00 27.99 6.03
N ARG A 112 1.77 27.44 6.00
CA ARG A 112 0.66 27.58 5.00
C ARG A 112 0.48 26.56 3.85
N PRO A 113 -0.78 26.35 3.40
CA PRO A 113 -1.20 25.20 2.59
C PRO A 113 -1.37 25.46 1.08
N PHE A 114 -1.42 24.33 0.36
CA PHE A 114 -1.88 24.02 -1.00
C PHE A 114 -2.35 25.16 -1.94
N ARG A 115 -1.67 25.30 -3.09
CA ARG A 115 -2.25 25.61 -4.41
C ARG A 115 -1.41 24.97 -5.53
N ALA A 116 -2.02 24.09 -6.33
CA ALA A 116 -1.57 23.85 -7.69
C ALA A 116 -2.04 25.02 -8.55
N GLY A 117 -1.14 25.66 -9.29
CA GLY A 117 -1.42 26.86 -10.06
C GLY A 117 -0.94 26.77 -11.51
N ALA A 118 -1.92 26.94 -12.41
CA ALA A 118 -1.90 27.32 -13.84
C ALA A 118 -1.08 26.45 -14.82
#